data_AF-A0A926U869-F1
#
_entry.id   AF-A0A926U869-F1
#
_cell.length_a   1.000
_cell.length_b   1.000
_cell.length_c   1.000
_cell.angle_alpha   90.00
_cell.angle_beta   90.00
_cell.angle_gamma   90.00
#
_symmetry.space_group_name_H-M   'P 1'
#
loop_
_entity.id
_entity.type
_entity.pdbx_description
1 polymer ?
#
loop_
_entity_poly.entity_id
_entity_poly.type
_entity_poly.pdbx_seq_one_letter_code
_entity_poly.pdbx_strand_id
1 'polypeptide(L)'
;MVMLTDKKSLKTVQVAEIGVATTAFRSQDWDRERFDIEYALEHGTTYNAFLIKGEKVALIDTSHEKFREPFLASLHEQIDPAQIDYIIASHTEPDHSGLIGTLLELAPNATVVCSKIAGQFLENMIHRPFKLQVVKGGDKLDLGNGHCLEFIMAPNLHWPDTIFTYDPASEILYTCDAFGAHYCSERLADDDLAEFETDLRYYYDCLMGPNARSVLTALKRMEPLSISMLATGHGPLIRNNVVEVTRRYRDWSQKQDQATTTVAVFYIADYGHSASLAQAIAHGISKAGVATEMINLGSTDDHEIQAVLSRVAGFVLSTPPAMGEGPNLAYQALGSILAAGNKKQLAGLFESCGGQDESITLIANQLKDAGFIQAFEPIRIETEPSNATLQVLEEAGTDLAQVLSRDKLIQQSKSLSHDLDKAVGRLAGGLYLITARRAGVSSAMIASWVSQASFEPLGVSIAVAKDRAIESLMQVNDRFVLNVLEEGNYLPLMRHFLRRFAPGEDRFAGVKTYEAANGSPILAEALAYLECQVQSRMETADHWIVYAVVESGKVSHPEGLTATHHRKVGNHY
;
A
#
# COMPACT_ATOMS: atom_id res chain seq x y z
N MET A 1 27.63 18.00 20.83
CA MET A 1 28.24 17.29 19.70
C MET A 1 27.60 15.91 19.67
N VAL A 2 26.45 15.82 19.02
CA VAL A 2 25.72 14.55 18.86
C VAL A 2 26.48 13.77 17.79
N MET A 3 27.04 12.62 18.15
CA MET A 3 27.58 11.71 17.14
C MET A 3 26.40 11.17 16.35
N LEU A 4 26.18 11.73 15.16
CA LEU A 4 25.53 11.02 14.07
C LEU A 4 26.44 9.83 13.76
N THR A 5 26.13 8.66 14.30
CA THR A 5 26.70 7.42 13.79
C THR A 5 26.18 7.28 12.37
N ASP A 6 27.07 7.47 11.38
CA ASP A 6 26.83 7.09 9.99
C ASP A 6 26.34 5.63 9.97
N LYS A 7 25.03 5.41 9.86
CA LYS A 7 24.49 4.11 9.48
C LYS A 7 25.04 3.82 8.09
N LYS A 8 26.09 3.00 8.00
CA LYS A 8 26.52 2.43 6.72
C LYS A 8 25.33 1.65 6.15
N SER A 9 24.72 2.14 5.07
CA SER A 9 23.66 1.38 4.42
C SER A 9 24.22 0.06 3.91
N LEU A 10 23.74 -1.07 4.44
CA LEU A 10 24.14 -2.40 4.01
C LEU A 10 23.43 -2.72 2.69
N LYS A 11 23.93 -2.20 1.56
CA LYS A 11 23.43 -2.57 0.23
C LYS A 11 24.21 -3.80 -0.23
N THR A 12 23.59 -4.97 -0.11
CA THR A 12 24.18 -6.26 -0.51
C THR A 12 23.33 -6.92 -1.58
N VAL A 13 23.94 -7.81 -2.36
CA VAL A 13 23.20 -8.69 -3.29
C VAL A 13 23.43 -10.12 -2.83
N GLN A 14 22.36 -10.77 -2.37
CA GLN A 14 22.39 -12.19 -2.05
C GLN A 14 22.14 -12.99 -3.33
N VAL A 15 23.05 -13.93 -3.63
CA VAL A 15 22.95 -14.81 -4.81
C VAL A 15 22.72 -16.24 -4.33
N ALA A 16 21.73 -16.92 -4.92
CA ALA A 16 21.43 -18.31 -4.56
C ALA A 16 20.82 -19.10 -5.72
N GLU A 17 21.16 -20.38 -5.83
CA GLU A 17 20.45 -21.30 -6.72
C GLU A 17 19.07 -21.64 -6.14
N ILE A 18 18.03 -21.53 -6.96
CA ILE A 18 16.63 -21.72 -6.53
C ILE A 18 15.90 -22.84 -7.26
N GLY A 19 16.46 -23.33 -8.37
CA GLY A 19 15.90 -24.38 -9.20
C GLY A 19 16.92 -24.87 -10.23
N VAL A 20 16.50 -25.80 -11.08
CA VAL A 20 17.34 -26.32 -12.18
C VAL A 20 17.85 -25.15 -13.02
N ALA A 21 19.18 -25.00 -13.09
CA ALA A 21 19.87 -23.95 -13.86
C ALA A 21 19.37 -22.51 -13.60
N THR A 22 18.78 -22.27 -12.42
CA THR A 22 18.12 -21.01 -12.09
C THR A 22 18.75 -20.39 -10.84
N THR A 23 19.20 -19.14 -10.95
CA THR A 23 19.86 -18.38 -9.88
C THR A 23 19.07 -17.11 -9.58
N ALA A 24 18.78 -16.86 -8.30
CA ALA A 24 18.19 -15.62 -7.83
C ALA A 24 19.27 -14.62 -7.39
N PHE A 25 19.03 -13.34 -7.68
CA PHE A 25 19.78 -12.19 -7.18
C PHE A 25 18.82 -11.35 -6.34
N ARG A 26 19.10 -11.17 -5.06
CA ARG A 26 18.27 -10.37 -4.16
C ARG A 26 19.05 -9.16 -3.69
N SER A 27 18.78 -8.01 -4.29
CA SER A 27 19.31 -6.73 -3.87
C SER A 27 18.67 -6.31 -2.54
N GLN A 28 19.36 -6.54 -1.43
CA GLN A 28 18.87 -6.33 -0.07
C GLN A 28 19.01 -4.88 0.37
N ASP A 29 17.88 -4.27 0.71
CA ASP A 29 17.72 -2.85 0.99
C ASP A 29 17.12 -2.65 2.38
N TRP A 30 17.99 -2.76 3.39
CA TRP A 30 17.62 -2.68 4.80
C TRP A 30 17.12 -1.30 5.25
N ASP A 31 17.55 -0.25 4.56
CA ASP A 31 17.28 1.14 4.92
C ASP A 31 16.28 1.81 3.96
N ARG A 32 15.40 1.04 3.31
CA ARG A 32 14.35 1.61 2.44
C ARG A 32 13.42 2.47 3.28
N GLU A 33 13.50 3.79 3.09
CA GLU A 33 12.66 4.76 3.79
C GLU A 33 11.27 4.89 3.15
N ARG A 34 10.33 5.33 3.99
CA ARG A 34 8.86 5.26 3.90
C ARG A 34 8.18 6.18 2.87
N PHE A 35 8.86 6.69 1.85
CA PHE A 35 8.21 7.69 0.98
C PHE A 35 6.91 7.17 0.36
N ASP A 36 6.84 5.89 -0.02
CA ASP A 36 5.61 5.26 -0.51
C ASP A 36 4.88 4.49 0.60
N ILE A 37 3.55 4.42 0.51
CA ILE A 37 2.69 3.92 1.57
C ILE A 37 2.99 2.46 1.91
N GLU A 38 3.34 1.64 0.92
CA GLU A 38 3.68 0.24 1.04
C GLU A 38 4.95 -0.03 1.87
N TYR A 39 5.84 0.96 2.03
CA TYR A 39 7.05 0.84 2.87
C TYR A 39 6.83 1.25 4.33
N ALA A 40 5.59 1.47 4.77
CA ALA A 40 5.28 2.01 6.11
C ALA A 40 5.80 1.21 7.30
N LEU A 41 6.01 -0.09 7.13
CA LEU A 41 6.50 -0.97 8.20
C LEU A 41 8.01 -0.83 8.45
N GLU A 42 8.77 -0.24 7.52
CA GLU A 42 10.22 0.00 7.64
C GLU A 42 11.04 -1.27 7.97
N HIS A 43 10.59 -2.44 7.49
CA HIS A 43 11.33 -3.70 7.58
C HIS A 43 12.31 -3.90 6.39
N GLY A 44 12.58 -2.84 5.63
CA GLY A 44 13.37 -2.88 4.40
C GLY A 44 12.66 -3.60 3.26
N THR A 45 13.36 -3.79 2.13
CA THR A 45 12.84 -4.56 1.00
C THR A 45 13.96 -5.33 0.29
N THR A 46 13.61 -6.12 -0.71
CA THR A 46 14.56 -6.64 -1.69
C THR A 46 14.08 -6.34 -3.11
N TYR A 47 14.99 -6.26 -4.07
CA TYR A 47 14.67 -6.24 -5.50
C TYR A 47 15.26 -7.52 -6.10
N ASN A 48 14.38 -8.43 -6.51
CA ASN A 48 14.74 -9.80 -6.87
C ASN A 48 14.73 -9.96 -8.40
N ALA A 49 15.85 -10.44 -8.95
CA ALA A 49 15.99 -10.80 -10.36
C ALA A 49 16.43 -12.27 -10.49
N PHE A 50 16.20 -12.88 -11.65
CA PHE A 50 16.41 -14.32 -11.84
C PHE A 50 17.10 -14.64 -13.15
N LEU A 51 18.22 -15.38 -13.09
CA LEU A 51 18.98 -15.83 -14.24
C LEU A 51 18.70 -17.30 -14.51
N ILE A 52 18.26 -17.61 -15.74
CA ILE A 52 17.98 -18.98 -16.21
C ILE A 52 18.98 -19.32 -17.31
N LYS A 53 19.70 -20.44 -17.15
CA LYS A 53 20.75 -20.90 -18.07
C LYS A 53 20.33 -22.18 -18.81
N GLY A 54 19.61 -22.01 -19.91
CA GLY A 54 19.34 -23.10 -20.86
C GLY A 54 20.43 -23.23 -21.93
N GLU A 55 20.06 -23.65 -23.14
CA GLU A 55 20.85 -23.42 -24.36
C GLU A 55 20.95 -21.92 -24.70
N LYS A 56 19.91 -21.16 -24.33
CA LYS A 56 19.89 -19.70 -24.31
C LYS A 56 19.74 -19.20 -22.87
N VAL A 57 20.18 -17.98 -22.64
CA VAL A 57 20.19 -17.37 -21.31
C VAL A 57 19.15 -16.26 -21.22
N ALA A 58 18.31 -16.32 -20.18
CA ALA A 58 17.36 -15.26 -19.86
C ALA A 58 17.64 -14.68 -18.47
N LEU A 59 17.57 -13.36 -18.37
CA LEU A 59 17.48 -12.65 -17.09
C LEU A 59 16.07 -12.09 -16.95
N ILE A 60 15.34 -12.50 -15.92
CA ILE A 60 14.01 -12.02 -15.56
C ILE A 60 14.16 -10.91 -14.53
N ASP A 61 13.61 -9.75 -14.88
CA ASP A 61 13.68 -8.50 -14.15
C ASP A 61 15.13 -8.08 -13.84
N THR A 62 15.27 -6.93 -13.20
CA THR A 62 16.55 -6.36 -12.81
C THR A 62 16.45 -5.81 -11.39
N SER A 63 17.12 -4.72 -11.09
CA SER A 63 17.13 -4.13 -9.76
C SER A 63 16.97 -2.63 -9.85
N HIS A 64 16.80 -2.00 -8.70
CA HIS A 64 16.78 -0.57 -8.57
C HIS A 64 18.15 0.01 -8.94
N GLU A 65 18.14 1.16 -9.62
CA GLU A 65 19.32 1.96 -9.98
C GLU A 65 20.41 2.07 -8.88
N LYS A 66 20.00 2.20 -7.61
CA LYS A 66 20.91 2.32 -6.47
C LYS A 66 21.73 1.05 -6.16
N PHE A 67 21.36 -0.07 -6.77
CA PHE A 67 22.06 -1.36 -6.69
C PHE A 67 22.88 -1.67 -7.95
N ARG A 68 23.02 -0.74 -8.92
CA ARG A 68 23.77 -0.97 -10.17
C ARG A 68 25.09 -1.71 -9.92
N GLU A 69 25.97 -1.10 -9.13
CA GLU A 69 27.32 -1.65 -8.91
C GLU A 69 27.33 -3.03 -8.24
N PRO A 70 26.68 -3.25 -7.07
CA PRO A 70 26.69 -4.56 -6.45
C PRO A 70 25.94 -5.62 -7.28
N PHE A 71 24.88 -5.24 -8.00
CA PHE A 71 24.14 -6.17 -8.87
C PHE A 71 24.99 -6.64 -10.04
N LEU A 72 25.64 -5.72 -10.77
CA LEU A 72 26.49 -6.07 -11.90
C LEU A 72 27.72 -6.89 -11.46
N ALA A 73 28.31 -6.56 -10.31
CA ALA A 73 29.40 -7.35 -9.74
C ALA A 73 28.97 -8.80 -9.50
N SER A 74 27.82 -9.02 -8.84
CA SER A 74 27.27 -10.36 -8.63
C SER A 74 26.89 -11.06 -9.94
N LEU A 75 26.35 -10.33 -10.93
CA LEU A 75 26.00 -10.91 -12.22
C LEU A 75 27.25 -11.40 -12.97
N HIS A 76 28.33 -10.63 -12.98
CA HIS A 76 29.60 -11.00 -13.60
C HIS A 76 30.24 -12.25 -13.00
N GLU A 77 30.01 -12.51 -11.71
CA GLU A 77 30.44 -13.76 -11.07
C GLU A 77 29.65 -14.98 -11.58
N GLN A 78 28.41 -14.77 -12.03
CA GLN A 78 27.55 -15.84 -12.52
C GLN A 78 27.67 -16.06 -14.02
N ILE A 79 27.86 -15.02 -14.83
CA ILE A 79 27.94 -15.11 -16.29
C ILE A 79 28.64 -13.88 -16.88
N ASP A 80 29.20 -14.01 -18.08
CA ASP A 80 29.49 -12.85 -18.93
C ASP A 80 28.15 -12.24 -19.42
N PRO A 81 27.78 -11.01 -19.03
CA PRO A 81 26.50 -10.42 -19.42
C PRO A 81 26.29 -10.36 -20.93
N ALA A 82 27.35 -10.32 -21.73
CA ALA A 82 27.24 -10.34 -23.20
C ALA A 82 26.62 -11.64 -23.76
N GLN A 83 26.54 -12.70 -22.95
CA GLN A 83 25.91 -13.98 -23.27
C GLN A 83 24.41 -14.02 -22.98
N ILE A 84 23.82 -12.97 -22.40
CA ILE A 84 22.39 -12.90 -22.15
C ILE A 84 21.65 -12.75 -23.49
N ASP A 85 20.82 -13.73 -23.84
CA ASP A 85 19.99 -13.72 -25.04
C ASP A 85 18.71 -12.93 -24.84
N TYR A 86 18.12 -13.00 -23.64
CA TYR A 86 16.84 -12.38 -23.31
C TYR A 86 16.89 -11.62 -21.98
N ILE A 87 16.31 -10.42 -21.98
CA ILE A 87 15.99 -9.67 -20.76
C ILE A 87 14.47 -9.60 -20.67
N ILE A 88 13.88 -10.36 -19.76
CA ILE A 88 12.44 -10.43 -19.58
C ILE A 88 12.04 -9.37 -18.57
N ALA A 89 11.23 -8.39 -18.97
CA ALA A 89 10.68 -7.38 -18.07
C ALA A 89 9.25 -7.79 -17.72
N SER A 90 9.08 -8.30 -16.50
CA SER A 90 7.77 -8.66 -15.94
C SER A 90 6.94 -7.42 -15.63
N HIS A 91 7.64 -6.34 -15.25
CA HIS A 91 7.09 -5.06 -14.85
C HIS A 91 8.10 -3.94 -15.10
N THR A 92 7.65 -2.74 -15.45
CA THR A 92 8.51 -1.60 -15.79
C THR A 92 8.77 -0.60 -14.68
N GLU A 93 8.21 -0.78 -13.47
CA GLU A 93 8.55 0.11 -12.36
C GLU A 93 10.07 0.11 -12.11
N PRO A 94 10.72 1.28 -11.90
CA PRO A 94 12.18 1.40 -11.95
C PRO A 94 12.96 0.59 -10.91
N ASP A 95 12.30 0.08 -9.89
CA ASP A 95 12.87 -0.80 -8.89
C ASP A 95 13.08 -2.24 -9.40
N HIS A 96 12.36 -2.64 -10.44
CA HIS A 96 12.56 -3.90 -11.17
C HIS A 96 13.21 -3.70 -12.54
N SER A 97 13.02 -2.54 -13.17
CA SER A 97 13.45 -2.29 -14.55
C SER A 97 14.67 -1.36 -14.68
N GLY A 98 15.10 -0.74 -13.58
CA GLY A 98 16.04 0.37 -13.58
C GLY A 98 17.40 0.08 -14.23
N LEU A 99 17.84 -1.20 -14.25
CA LEU A 99 19.12 -1.59 -14.84
C LEU A 99 19.00 -2.16 -16.26
N ILE A 100 17.80 -2.26 -16.85
CA ILE A 100 17.64 -2.78 -18.23
C ILE A 100 18.47 -1.95 -19.22
N GLY A 101 18.45 -0.62 -19.09
CA GLY A 101 19.27 0.27 -19.89
C GLY A 101 20.76 -0.04 -19.76
N THR A 102 21.27 -0.22 -18.54
CA THR A 102 22.69 -0.58 -18.33
C THR A 102 23.01 -1.96 -18.89
N LEU A 103 22.15 -2.97 -18.70
CA LEU A 103 22.37 -4.32 -19.21
C LEU A 103 22.40 -4.38 -20.73
N LEU A 104 21.59 -3.59 -21.42
CA LEU A 104 21.61 -3.51 -22.89
C LEU A 104 22.92 -2.88 -23.43
N GLU A 105 23.73 -2.21 -22.61
CA GLU A 105 25.08 -1.76 -23.00
C GLU A 105 26.08 -2.91 -22.96
N LEU A 106 25.94 -3.78 -21.95
CA LEU A 106 26.77 -4.96 -21.75
C LEU A 106 26.37 -6.12 -22.67
N ALA A 107 25.08 -6.22 -22.99
CA ALA A 107 24.44 -7.27 -23.79
C ALA A 107 23.68 -6.66 -24.99
N PRO A 108 24.36 -6.00 -25.94
CA PRO A 108 23.70 -5.28 -27.04
C PRO A 108 22.92 -6.18 -28.01
N ASN A 109 23.15 -7.50 -27.94
CA ASN A 109 22.45 -8.48 -28.76
C ASN A 109 21.20 -9.05 -28.10
N ALA A 110 21.00 -8.82 -26.80
CA ALA A 110 19.87 -9.33 -26.04
C ALA A 110 18.54 -8.81 -26.60
N THR A 111 17.51 -9.62 -26.50
CA THR A 111 16.13 -9.24 -26.85
C THR A 111 15.36 -8.98 -25.56
N VAL A 112 14.79 -7.79 -25.44
CA VAL A 112 13.88 -7.46 -24.35
C VAL A 112 12.54 -8.12 -24.62
N VAL A 113 12.03 -8.90 -23.67
CA VAL A 113 10.76 -9.63 -23.78
C VAL A 113 9.80 -9.10 -22.73
N CYS A 114 8.63 -8.60 -23.14
CA CYS A 114 7.68 -7.99 -22.21
C CYS A 114 6.26 -7.90 -22.81
N SER A 115 5.30 -7.42 -22.02
CA SER A 115 3.97 -7.09 -22.55
C SER A 115 4.02 -5.92 -23.54
N LYS A 116 2.93 -5.73 -24.29
CA LYS A 116 2.81 -4.59 -25.22
C LYS A 116 2.96 -3.25 -24.48
N ILE A 117 2.32 -3.13 -23.32
CA ILE A 117 2.31 -1.89 -22.53
C ILE A 117 3.70 -1.65 -21.92
N ALA A 118 4.34 -2.70 -21.39
CA ALA A 118 5.73 -2.62 -20.92
C ALA A 118 6.67 -2.13 -22.02
N GLY A 119 6.51 -2.61 -23.26
CA GLY A 119 7.33 -2.18 -24.39
C GLY A 119 7.23 -0.67 -24.65
N GLN A 120 6.01 -0.12 -24.59
CA GLN A 120 5.77 1.32 -24.75
C GLN A 120 6.42 2.13 -23.61
N PHE A 121 6.33 1.65 -22.37
CA PHE A 121 6.98 2.30 -21.23
C PHE A 121 8.51 2.25 -21.35
N LEU A 122 9.09 1.10 -21.68
CA LEU A 122 10.53 0.92 -21.81
C LEU A 122 11.14 1.74 -22.96
N GLU A 123 10.45 1.89 -24.09
CA GLU A 123 10.86 2.79 -25.18
C GLU A 123 11.00 4.24 -24.68
N ASN A 124 10.05 4.69 -23.85
CA ASN A 124 10.08 6.00 -23.22
C ASN A 124 11.11 6.13 -22.10
N MET A 125 11.56 5.04 -21.47
CA MET A 125 12.54 5.07 -20.38
C MET A 125 13.98 5.00 -20.88
N ILE A 126 14.26 4.14 -21.86
CA ILE A 126 15.62 3.79 -22.28
C ILE A 126 16.13 4.77 -23.35
N HIS A 127 15.24 5.47 -24.06
CA HIS A 127 15.56 6.52 -25.05
C HIS A 127 16.59 6.12 -26.12
N ARG A 128 16.70 4.83 -26.43
CA ARG A 128 17.54 4.29 -27.51
C ARG A 128 16.91 3.04 -28.11
N PRO A 129 17.24 2.70 -29.36
CA PRO A 129 16.74 1.47 -29.98
C PRO A 129 17.28 0.21 -29.28
N PHE A 130 16.43 -0.79 -29.10
CA PHE A 130 16.78 -2.13 -28.64
C PHE A 130 15.89 -3.17 -29.33
N LYS A 131 16.29 -4.45 -29.30
CA LYS A 131 15.45 -5.53 -29.82
C LYS A 131 14.33 -5.80 -28.83
N LEU A 132 13.09 -5.72 -29.30
CA LEU A 132 11.89 -5.92 -28.50
C LEU A 132 11.08 -7.10 -29.04
N GLN A 133 10.67 -8.01 -28.16
CA GLN A 133 9.71 -9.07 -28.41
C GLN A 133 8.51 -8.90 -27.49
N VAL A 134 7.38 -8.47 -28.06
CA VAL A 134 6.12 -8.34 -27.33
C VAL A 134 5.44 -9.70 -27.22
N VAL A 135 5.08 -10.10 -26.00
CA VAL A 135 4.38 -11.36 -25.70
C VAL A 135 2.93 -11.14 -25.27
N LYS A 136 2.11 -12.17 -25.48
CA LYS A 136 0.70 -12.29 -25.07
C LYS A 136 0.52 -13.51 -24.18
N GLY A 137 -0.66 -13.61 -23.56
CA GLY A 137 -1.00 -14.75 -22.72
C GLY A 137 -0.93 -16.07 -23.48
N GLY A 138 -0.16 -17.03 -22.96
CA GLY A 138 0.07 -18.35 -23.56
C GLY A 138 1.20 -18.41 -24.58
N ASP A 139 1.84 -17.27 -24.91
CA ASP A 139 3.05 -17.28 -25.72
C ASP A 139 4.18 -18.00 -24.97
N LYS A 140 5.10 -18.60 -25.74
CA LYS A 140 6.20 -19.40 -25.20
C LYS A 140 7.56 -18.90 -25.68
N LEU A 141 8.56 -19.01 -24.81
CA LEU A 141 9.96 -18.74 -25.11
C LEU A 141 10.81 -19.95 -24.71
N ASP A 142 11.32 -20.65 -25.71
CA ASP A 142 12.18 -21.81 -25.50
C ASP A 142 13.64 -21.38 -25.33
N LEU A 143 14.17 -21.64 -24.13
CA LEU A 143 15.56 -21.45 -23.76
C LEU A 143 16.37 -22.74 -23.92
N GLY A 144 15.78 -23.87 -24.27
CA GLY A 144 16.42 -25.18 -24.33
C GLY A 144 16.52 -25.86 -22.95
N ASN A 145 17.00 -27.11 -22.93
CA ASN A 145 17.12 -27.93 -21.71
C ASN A 145 15.81 -28.10 -20.90
N GLY A 146 14.66 -28.00 -21.55
CA GLY A 146 13.34 -28.10 -20.93
C GLY A 146 12.75 -26.77 -20.46
N HIS A 147 13.55 -25.69 -20.41
CA HIS A 147 13.10 -24.34 -20.03
C HIS A 147 12.30 -23.69 -21.17
N CYS A 148 11.03 -24.05 -21.28
CA CYS A 148 10.08 -23.45 -22.23
C CYS A 148 9.14 -22.51 -21.47
N LEU A 149 9.59 -21.27 -21.30
CA LEU A 149 8.88 -20.27 -20.49
C LEU A 149 7.52 -19.95 -21.09
N GLU A 150 6.48 -19.89 -20.27
CA GLU A 150 5.11 -19.52 -20.66
C GLU A 150 4.70 -18.20 -20.00
N PHE A 151 4.18 -17.26 -20.80
CA PHE A 151 3.80 -15.93 -20.30
C PHE A 151 2.32 -15.85 -19.95
N ILE A 152 2.02 -15.34 -18.76
CA ILE A 152 0.66 -15.17 -18.24
C ILE A 152 0.42 -13.69 -18.05
N MET A 153 -0.61 -13.14 -18.70
CA MET A 153 -0.95 -11.73 -18.50
C MET A 153 -1.50 -11.52 -17.09
N ALA A 154 -1.02 -10.51 -16.40
CA ALA A 154 -1.44 -10.16 -15.04
C ALA A 154 -1.66 -8.64 -14.89
N PRO A 155 -2.39 -7.98 -15.82
CA PRO A 155 -2.46 -6.53 -15.84
C PRO A 155 -3.12 -5.95 -14.58
N ASN A 156 -2.64 -4.78 -14.19
CA ASN A 156 -3.03 -4.04 -12.99
C ASN A 156 -2.69 -4.76 -11.68
N LEU A 157 -1.57 -5.52 -11.66
CA LEU A 157 -0.99 -6.15 -10.46
C LEU A 157 0.46 -5.68 -10.23
N HIS A 158 0.71 -4.41 -9.92
CA HIS A 158 -0.27 -3.33 -9.72
C HIS A 158 -0.39 -2.38 -10.92
N TRP A 159 0.54 -2.41 -11.87
CA TRP A 159 0.48 -1.61 -13.09
C TRP A 159 -0.08 -2.40 -14.29
N PRO A 160 -0.57 -1.71 -15.34
CA PRO A 160 -1.19 -2.35 -16.50
C PRO A 160 -0.25 -3.25 -17.32
N ASP A 161 1.06 -3.09 -17.18
CA ASP A 161 2.07 -3.78 -17.97
C ASP A 161 2.46 -5.17 -17.42
N THR A 162 2.05 -5.50 -16.19
CA THR A 162 2.50 -6.69 -15.47
C THR A 162 2.19 -8.01 -16.20
N ILE A 163 3.20 -8.88 -16.26
CA ILE A 163 3.10 -10.27 -16.70
C ILE A 163 3.76 -11.19 -15.67
N PHE A 164 3.28 -12.43 -15.59
CA PHE A 164 4.02 -13.51 -14.94
C PHE A 164 4.71 -14.37 -15.98
N THR A 165 5.82 -14.98 -15.59
CA THR A 165 6.57 -15.93 -16.42
C THR A 165 6.60 -17.26 -15.68
N TYR A 166 6.16 -18.34 -16.31
CA TYR A 166 6.18 -19.69 -15.74
C TYR A 166 7.25 -20.54 -16.42
N ASP A 167 8.12 -21.17 -15.64
CA ASP A 167 9.08 -22.15 -16.15
C ASP A 167 8.64 -23.58 -15.76
N PRO A 168 8.17 -24.40 -16.71
CA PRO A 168 7.74 -25.76 -16.42
C PRO A 168 8.89 -26.70 -16.03
N ALA A 169 10.16 -26.39 -16.36
CA ALA A 169 11.28 -27.25 -15.99
C ALA A 169 11.62 -27.17 -14.50
N SER A 170 11.50 -25.97 -13.92
CA SER A 170 11.76 -25.72 -12.51
C SER A 170 10.48 -25.65 -11.66
N GLU A 171 9.30 -25.61 -12.29
CA GLU A 171 8.00 -25.38 -11.65
C GLU A 171 7.95 -24.03 -10.90
N ILE A 172 8.74 -23.05 -11.33
CA ILE A 172 8.82 -21.71 -10.74
C ILE A 172 7.92 -20.76 -11.54
N LEU A 173 7.10 -19.99 -10.82
CA LEU A 173 6.36 -18.86 -11.36
C LEU A 173 7.01 -17.55 -10.90
N TYR A 174 7.52 -16.75 -11.83
CA TYR A 174 8.07 -15.42 -11.58
C TYR A 174 6.93 -14.40 -11.60
N THR A 175 6.69 -13.76 -10.46
CA THR A 175 5.46 -12.97 -10.22
C THR A 175 5.69 -11.48 -10.05
N CYS A 176 6.96 -11.04 -10.04
CA CYS A 176 7.35 -9.66 -9.74
C CYS A 176 6.61 -9.20 -8.45
N ASP A 177 5.88 -8.09 -8.46
CA ASP A 177 5.20 -7.57 -7.29
C ASP A 177 4.19 -8.53 -6.67
N ALA A 178 3.46 -9.32 -7.48
CA ALA A 178 2.41 -10.18 -6.94
C ALA A 178 3.00 -11.21 -5.95
N PHE A 179 2.31 -11.35 -4.80
CA PHE A 179 2.72 -12.21 -3.68
C PHE A 179 3.97 -11.75 -2.91
N GLY A 180 4.53 -10.59 -3.26
CA GLY A 180 5.69 -10.01 -2.58
C GLY A 180 5.39 -9.49 -1.18
N ALA A 181 6.46 -9.06 -0.51
CA ALA A 181 6.42 -8.33 0.75
C ALA A 181 7.63 -7.39 0.84
N HIS A 182 7.42 -6.17 1.36
CA HIS A 182 8.53 -5.30 1.73
C HIS A 182 9.10 -5.73 3.07
N TYR A 183 9.92 -6.78 3.00
CA TYR A 183 10.58 -7.38 4.14
C TYR A 183 11.99 -7.82 3.74
N CYS A 184 13.01 -7.12 4.23
CA CYS A 184 14.39 -7.48 3.99
C CYS A 184 14.84 -8.54 5.00
N SER A 185 15.37 -9.66 4.49
CA SER A 185 15.83 -10.78 5.32
C SER A 185 17.04 -11.45 4.70
N GLU A 186 17.88 -12.03 5.56
CA GLU A 186 18.94 -12.95 5.14
C GLU A 186 18.38 -14.29 4.64
N ARG A 187 17.15 -14.67 5.03
CA ARG A 187 16.51 -15.88 4.52
C ARG A 187 16.07 -15.68 3.08
N LEU A 188 16.38 -16.67 2.26
CA LEU A 188 16.05 -16.67 0.83
C LEU A 188 14.55 -16.84 0.58
N ALA A 189 13.91 -17.74 1.36
CA ALA A 189 12.53 -18.15 1.17
C ALA A 189 11.72 -18.09 2.48
N ASP A 190 10.44 -18.37 2.36
CA ASP A 190 9.41 -18.38 3.40
C ASP A 190 9.50 -19.59 4.36
N ASP A 191 10.66 -19.82 4.97
CA ASP A 191 10.86 -20.91 5.94
C ASP A 191 9.92 -20.78 7.16
N ASP A 192 9.66 -19.54 7.59
CA ASP A 192 8.64 -19.22 8.59
C ASP A 192 7.79 -18.04 8.09
N LEU A 193 6.57 -18.35 7.65
CA LEU A 193 5.63 -17.32 7.16
C LEU A 193 5.25 -16.32 8.26
N ALA A 194 5.28 -16.72 9.53
CA ALA A 194 4.89 -15.86 10.65
C ALA A 194 5.85 -14.66 10.82
N GLU A 195 7.09 -14.75 10.34
CA GLU A 195 8.09 -13.68 10.46
C GLU A 195 7.75 -12.44 9.62
N PHE A 196 7.02 -12.62 8.51
CA PHE A 196 6.70 -11.55 7.57
C PHE A 196 5.24 -11.52 7.13
N GLU A 197 4.34 -12.26 7.80
CA GLU A 197 2.93 -12.30 7.40
C GLU A 197 2.22 -10.94 7.52
N THR A 198 2.69 -10.09 8.45
CA THR A 198 2.21 -8.71 8.58
C THR A 198 2.58 -7.90 7.35
N ASP A 199 3.84 -8.01 6.90
CA ASP A 199 4.35 -7.37 5.69
C ASP A 199 3.67 -7.88 4.43
N LEU A 200 3.45 -9.20 4.32
CA LEU A 200 2.71 -9.80 3.22
C LEU A 200 1.28 -9.24 3.13
N ARG A 201 0.59 -9.13 4.27
CA ARG A 201 -0.77 -8.57 4.29
C ARG A 201 -0.77 -7.09 3.96
N TYR A 202 0.15 -6.32 4.54
CA TYR A 202 0.24 -4.89 4.31
C TYR A 202 0.56 -4.57 2.83
N TYR A 203 1.53 -5.30 2.26
CA TYR A 203 1.88 -5.23 0.85
C TYR A 203 0.66 -5.51 -0.04
N TYR A 204 -0.12 -6.54 0.28
CA TYR A 204 -1.39 -6.80 -0.41
C TYR A 204 -2.36 -5.63 -0.28
N ASP A 205 -2.62 -5.12 0.94
CA ASP A 205 -3.60 -4.06 1.17
C ASP A 205 -3.25 -2.75 0.44
N CYS A 206 -1.95 -2.47 0.25
CA CYS A 206 -1.46 -1.30 -0.47
C CYS A 206 -1.51 -1.49 -2.00
N LEU A 207 -0.93 -2.57 -2.52
CA LEU A 207 -0.64 -2.70 -3.95
C LEU A 207 -1.65 -3.56 -4.72
N MET A 208 -2.19 -4.59 -4.08
CA MET A 208 -3.02 -5.61 -4.76
C MET A 208 -4.51 -5.47 -4.45
N GLY A 209 -4.83 -5.03 -3.22
CA GLY A 209 -6.17 -4.82 -2.70
C GLY A 209 -7.03 -3.90 -3.58
N PRO A 210 -6.50 -2.74 -4.05
CA PRO A 210 -7.25 -1.85 -4.95
C PRO A 210 -7.66 -2.49 -6.28
N ASN A 211 -7.03 -3.58 -6.71
CA ASN A 211 -7.32 -4.27 -7.96
C ASN A 211 -7.64 -5.76 -7.73
N ALA A 212 -8.36 -6.06 -6.64
CA ALA A 212 -8.74 -7.42 -6.22
C ALA A 212 -9.33 -8.30 -7.35
N ARG A 213 -10.09 -7.73 -8.29
CA ARG A 213 -10.60 -8.47 -9.47
C ARG A 213 -9.50 -8.97 -10.39
N SER A 214 -8.46 -8.16 -10.62
CA SER A 214 -7.27 -8.57 -11.36
C SER A 214 -6.55 -9.71 -10.64
N VAL A 215 -6.46 -9.66 -9.31
CA VAL A 215 -5.86 -10.73 -8.50
C VAL A 215 -6.62 -12.05 -8.70
N LEU A 216 -7.94 -12.03 -8.58
CA LEU A 216 -8.78 -13.23 -8.80
C LEU A 216 -8.64 -13.78 -10.22
N THR A 217 -8.51 -12.89 -11.21
CA THR A 217 -8.31 -13.28 -12.61
C THR A 217 -6.94 -13.93 -12.82
N ALA A 218 -5.89 -13.38 -12.23
CA ALA A 218 -4.54 -13.94 -12.28
C ALA A 218 -4.48 -15.30 -11.57
N LEU A 219 -5.06 -15.41 -10.36
CA LEU A 219 -5.18 -16.68 -9.63
C LEU A 219 -5.88 -17.76 -10.45
N LYS A 220 -6.95 -17.42 -11.18
CA LYS A 220 -7.63 -18.36 -12.08
C LYS A 220 -6.73 -18.82 -13.24
N ARG A 221 -5.86 -17.95 -13.75
CA ARG A 221 -4.89 -18.29 -14.81
C ARG A 221 -3.75 -19.17 -14.28
N MET A 222 -3.47 -19.13 -12.97
CA MET A 222 -2.47 -19.98 -12.31
C MET A 222 -2.97 -21.40 -12.01
N GLU A 223 -4.29 -21.61 -11.89
CA GLU A 223 -4.89 -22.93 -11.56
C GLU A 223 -4.40 -24.14 -12.40
N PRO A 224 -4.15 -24.04 -13.73
CA PRO A 224 -3.67 -25.18 -14.51
C PRO A 224 -2.16 -25.48 -14.34
N LEU A 225 -1.41 -24.66 -13.61
CA LEU A 225 0.05 -24.75 -13.52
C LEU A 225 0.49 -25.56 -12.29
N SER A 226 1.55 -26.37 -12.44
CA SER A 226 2.24 -27.00 -11.31
C SER A 226 3.29 -26.02 -10.77
N ILE A 227 2.97 -25.35 -9.66
CA ILE A 227 3.84 -24.32 -9.07
C ILE A 227 4.43 -24.83 -7.77
N SER A 228 5.75 -25.02 -7.75
CA SER A 228 6.52 -25.38 -6.56
C SER A 228 7.07 -24.15 -5.82
N MET A 229 7.18 -23.01 -6.52
CA MET A 229 7.69 -21.76 -5.96
C MET A 229 7.10 -20.54 -6.69
N LEU A 230 6.75 -19.50 -5.92
CA LEU A 230 6.56 -18.14 -6.43
C LEU A 230 7.86 -17.36 -6.23
N ALA A 231 8.48 -16.98 -7.33
CA ALA A 231 9.66 -16.13 -7.36
C ALA A 231 9.21 -14.67 -7.43
N THR A 232 9.04 -14.07 -6.25
CA THR A 232 8.55 -12.70 -6.05
C THR A 232 9.65 -11.67 -6.32
N GLY A 233 9.26 -10.47 -6.76
CA GLY A 233 10.13 -9.31 -6.97
C GLY A 233 10.61 -8.67 -5.67
N HIS A 234 9.83 -8.81 -4.59
CA HIS A 234 10.16 -8.28 -3.26
C HIS A 234 10.03 -9.33 -2.16
N GLY A 235 10.95 -9.26 -1.20
CA GLY A 235 10.93 -10.06 0.01
C GLY A 235 11.47 -11.47 -0.19
N PRO A 236 11.16 -12.39 0.74
CA PRO A 236 11.47 -13.82 0.59
C PRO A 236 10.69 -14.45 -0.57
N LEU A 237 11.30 -15.44 -1.23
CA LEU A 237 10.61 -16.27 -2.22
C LEU A 237 9.59 -17.18 -1.52
N ILE A 238 8.46 -17.48 -2.17
CA ILE A 238 7.43 -18.35 -1.57
C ILE A 238 7.60 -19.76 -2.09
N ARG A 239 8.13 -20.66 -1.27
CA ARG A 239 8.41 -22.07 -1.59
C ARG A 239 7.59 -23.01 -0.72
N ASN A 240 7.58 -22.79 0.60
CA ASN A 240 6.94 -23.70 1.54
C ASN A 240 5.44 -23.43 1.69
N ASN A 241 5.01 -22.19 1.42
CA ASN A 241 3.65 -21.73 1.68
C ASN A 241 2.90 -21.27 0.42
N VAL A 242 3.26 -21.75 -0.78
CA VAL A 242 2.61 -21.37 -2.06
C VAL A 242 1.08 -21.50 -1.96
N VAL A 243 0.58 -22.62 -1.44
CA VAL A 243 -0.86 -22.87 -1.27
C VAL A 243 -1.49 -21.90 -0.28
N GLU A 244 -0.82 -21.62 0.85
CA GLU A 244 -1.35 -20.75 1.89
C GLU A 244 -1.37 -19.28 1.44
N VAL A 245 -0.29 -18.79 0.81
CA VAL A 245 -0.19 -17.42 0.30
C VAL A 245 -1.22 -17.17 -0.81
N THR A 246 -1.35 -18.10 -1.77
CA THR A 246 -2.35 -17.97 -2.84
C THR A 246 -3.79 -18.05 -2.31
N ARG A 247 -4.05 -18.88 -1.30
CA ARG A 247 -5.34 -18.92 -0.59
C ARG A 247 -5.63 -17.60 0.12
N ARG A 248 -4.67 -17.04 0.85
CA ARG A 248 -4.80 -15.74 1.53
C ARG A 248 -5.16 -14.63 0.54
N TYR A 249 -4.41 -14.51 -0.56
CA TYR A 249 -4.72 -13.55 -1.63
C TYR A 249 -6.14 -13.76 -2.19
N ARG A 250 -6.56 -15.01 -2.43
CA ARG A 250 -7.92 -15.32 -2.88
C ARG A 250 -8.98 -14.86 -1.88
N ASP A 251 -8.82 -15.17 -0.60
CA ASP A 251 -9.77 -14.82 0.45
C ASP A 251 -9.85 -13.29 0.64
N TRP A 252 -8.72 -12.60 0.64
CA TRP A 252 -8.67 -11.15 0.74
C TRP A 252 -9.32 -10.47 -0.47
N SER A 253 -9.04 -10.96 -1.69
CA SER A 253 -9.62 -10.40 -2.91
C SER A 253 -11.11 -10.70 -3.06
N GLN A 254 -11.59 -11.88 -2.65
CA GLN A 254 -13.01 -12.18 -2.63
C GLN A 254 -13.79 -11.29 -1.67
N LYS A 255 -13.22 -10.97 -0.50
CA LYS A 255 -13.84 -10.03 0.45
C LYS A 255 -13.99 -8.63 -0.15
N GLN A 256 -12.97 -8.15 -0.86
CA GLN A 256 -13.01 -6.86 -1.55
C GLN A 256 -14.00 -6.88 -2.72
N ASP A 257 -14.00 -7.92 -3.55
CA ASP A 257 -14.91 -8.03 -4.71
C ASP A 257 -16.39 -8.18 -4.33
N GLN A 258 -16.68 -8.72 -3.14
CA GLN A 258 -18.03 -8.79 -2.57
C GLN A 258 -18.53 -7.46 -1.98
N ALA A 259 -17.71 -6.41 -1.97
CA ALA A 259 -18.13 -5.11 -1.50
C ALA A 259 -19.29 -4.57 -2.36
N THR A 260 -20.33 -4.07 -1.69
CA THR A 260 -21.52 -3.53 -2.35
C THR A 260 -21.29 -2.15 -2.98
N THR A 261 -20.16 -1.53 -2.65
CA THR A 261 -19.84 -0.15 -2.99
C THR A 261 -18.40 -0.14 -3.48
N THR A 262 -18.19 0.45 -4.66
CA THR A 262 -16.86 0.56 -5.29
C THR A 262 -16.59 2.02 -5.66
N VAL A 263 -15.33 2.44 -5.56
CA VAL A 263 -14.83 3.76 -6.00
C VAL A 263 -13.73 3.56 -7.03
N ALA A 264 -13.78 4.29 -8.15
CA ALA A 264 -12.70 4.30 -9.12
C ALA A 264 -11.65 5.35 -8.77
N VAL A 265 -10.36 5.04 -8.90
CA VAL A 265 -9.28 6.02 -8.81
C VAL A 265 -8.60 6.10 -10.17
N PHE A 266 -8.89 7.16 -10.91
CA PHE A 266 -8.30 7.43 -12.22
C PHE A 266 -6.97 8.14 -12.03
N TYR A 267 -5.90 7.50 -12.48
CA TYR A 267 -4.54 7.99 -12.35
C TYR A 267 -3.75 7.80 -13.64
N ILE A 268 -2.55 8.36 -13.70
CA ILE A 268 -1.60 8.13 -14.80
C ILE A 268 -0.36 7.50 -14.19
N ALA A 269 0.03 6.32 -14.68
CA ALA A 269 1.32 5.76 -14.34
C ALA A 269 2.38 6.46 -15.20
N ASP A 270 3.15 7.33 -14.57
CA ASP A 270 4.22 8.09 -15.18
C ASP A 270 5.50 8.05 -14.33
N TYR A 271 6.57 8.61 -14.87
CA TYR A 271 7.79 8.88 -14.11
C TYR A 271 7.54 10.09 -13.20
N GLY A 272 7.00 9.82 -12.02
CA GLY A 272 6.59 10.84 -11.07
C GLY A 272 5.96 10.24 -9.82
N HIS A 273 5.18 11.04 -9.11
CA HIS A 273 4.52 10.62 -7.88
C HIS A 273 3.05 10.26 -8.08
N SER A 274 2.50 10.41 -9.29
CA SER A 274 1.07 10.25 -9.59
C SER A 274 0.52 8.89 -9.13
N ALA A 275 1.26 7.80 -9.37
CA ALA A 275 0.88 6.46 -8.95
C ALA A 275 0.90 6.30 -7.41
N SER A 276 1.99 6.67 -6.75
CA SER A 276 2.13 6.61 -5.28
C SER A 276 1.06 7.43 -4.54
N LEU A 277 0.75 8.63 -5.05
CA LEU A 277 -0.33 9.48 -4.53
C LEU A 277 -1.71 8.84 -4.74
N ALA A 278 -1.95 8.24 -5.92
CA ALA A 278 -3.19 7.53 -6.21
C ALA A 278 -3.35 6.27 -5.33
N GLN A 279 -2.26 5.56 -5.02
CA GLN A 279 -2.26 4.42 -4.10
C GLN A 279 -2.62 4.85 -2.68
N ALA A 280 -2.09 5.97 -2.18
CA ALA A 280 -2.42 6.46 -0.84
C ALA A 280 -3.93 6.73 -0.67
N ILE A 281 -4.56 7.36 -1.66
CA ILE A 281 -6.02 7.59 -1.60
C ILE A 281 -6.81 6.29 -1.78
N ALA A 282 -6.36 5.38 -2.66
CA ALA A 282 -6.98 4.07 -2.86
C ALA A 282 -6.92 3.20 -1.60
N HIS A 283 -5.80 3.26 -0.87
CA HIS A 283 -5.61 2.61 0.42
C HIS A 283 -6.58 3.18 1.47
N GLY A 284 -6.68 4.52 1.58
CA GLY A 284 -7.65 5.18 2.45
C GLY A 284 -9.10 4.76 2.22
N ILE A 285 -9.50 4.60 0.96
CA ILE A 285 -10.84 4.12 0.59
C ILE A 285 -11.04 2.65 1.03
N SER A 286 -10.08 1.79 0.67
CA SER A 286 -10.19 0.33 0.87
C SER A 286 -10.12 -0.07 2.34
N LYS A 287 -9.28 0.58 3.15
CA LYS A 287 -9.19 0.32 4.60
C LYS A 287 -10.47 0.69 5.35
N ALA A 288 -11.24 1.65 4.82
CA ALA A 288 -12.54 2.06 5.34
C ALA A 288 -13.70 1.15 4.84
N GLY A 289 -13.39 0.03 4.17
CA GLY A 289 -14.36 -1.02 3.83
C GLY A 289 -15.15 -0.76 2.55
N VAL A 290 -14.69 0.13 1.68
CA VAL A 290 -15.26 0.38 0.34
C VAL A 290 -14.28 -0.18 -0.69
N ALA A 291 -14.74 -0.97 -1.65
CA ALA A 291 -13.84 -1.49 -2.67
C ALA A 291 -13.30 -0.35 -3.55
N THR A 292 -12.06 -0.51 -3.99
CA THR A 292 -11.43 0.42 -4.92
C THR A 292 -11.20 -0.26 -6.26
N GLU A 293 -11.05 0.52 -7.32
CA GLU A 293 -10.54 0.08 -8.62
C GLU A 293 -9.62 1.16 -9.18
N MET A 294 -8.31 0.91 -9.24
CA MET A 294 -7.36 1.86 -9.83
C MET A 294 -7.29 1.68 -11.34
N ILE A 295 -7.40 2.80 -12.07
CA ILE A 295 -7.48 2.84 -13.53
C ILE A 295 -6.39 3.77 -14.07
N ASN A 296 -5.42 3.20 -14.79
CA ASN A 296 -4.40 3.99 -15.47
C ASN A 296 -4.94 4.56 -16.80
N LEU A 297 -5.11 5.87 -16.88
CA LEU A 297 -5.60 6.57 -18.06
C LEU A 297 -4.65 6.47 -19.26
N GLY A 298 -3.36 6.25 -19.05
CA GLY A 298 -2.39 6.06 -20.14
C GLY A 298 -2.58 4.76 -20.93
N SER A 299 -3.30 3.79 -20.38
CA SER A 299 -3.54 2.49 -21.01
C SER A 299 -5.02 2.15 -21.20
N THR A 300 -5.93 3.03 -20.80
CA THR A 300 -7.38 2.78 -20.75
C THR A 300 -8.11 3.63 -21.80
N ASP A 301 -9.05 3.04 -22.53
CA ASP A 301 -9.87 3.77 -23.49
C ASP A 301 -11.17 4.36 -22.90
N ASP A 302 -11.81 5.26 -23.62
CA ASP A 302 -13.03 5.94 -23.19
C ASP A 302 -14.19 4.98 -22.89
N HIS A 303 -14.31 3.86 -23.62
CA HIS A 303 -15.39 2.92 -23.39
C HIS A 303 -15.21 2.17 -22.07
N GLU A 304 -13.97 1.82 -21.73
CA GLU A 304 -13.65 1.21 -20.45
C GLU A 304 -13.86 2.20 -19.29
N ILE A 305 -13.47 3.47 -19.43
CA ILE A 305 -13.76 4.52 -18.44
C ILE A 305 -15.27 4.63 -18.20
N GLN A 306 -16.08 4.68 -19.26
CA GLN A 306 -17.55 4.74 -19.14
C GLN A 306 -18.13 3.49 -18.47
N ALA A 307 -17.59 2.30 -18.79
CA ALA A 307 -18.01 1.06 -18.15
C ALA A 307 -17.69 1.04 -16.66
N VAL A 308 -16.53 1.56 -16.24
CA VAL A 308 -16.17 1.77 -14.82
C VAL A 308 -17.15 2.72 -14.15
N LEU A 309 -17.40 3.89 -14.74
CA LEU A 309 -18.31 4.89 -14.19
C LEU A 309 -19.73 4.37 -13.98
N SER A 310 -20.21 3.45 -14.83
CA SER A 310 -21.56 2.89 -14.71
C SER A 310 -21.79 2.03 -13.46
N ARG A 311 -20.71 1.52 -12.82
CA ARG A 311 -20.79 0.57 -11.69
C ARG A 311 -20.25 1.11 -10.36
N VAL A 312 -19.60 2.27 -10.34
CA VAL A 312 -19.01 2.84 -9.12
C VAL A 312 -19.94 3.84 -8.43
N ALA A 313 -19.80 3.96 -7.11
CA ALA A 313 -20.55 4.91 -6.28
C ALA A 313 -19.85 6.27 -6.15
N GLY A 314 -18.57 6.33 -6.50
CA GLY A 314 -17.78 7.55 -6.55
C GLY A 314 -16.52 7.34 -7.39
N PHE A 315 -15.81 8.42 -7.66
CA PHE A 315 -14.52 8.38 -8.32
C PHE A 315 -13.58 9.44 -7.76
N VAL A 316 -12.29 9.21 -7.92
CA VAL A 316 -11.22 10.18 -7.75
C VAL A 316 -10.54 10.36 -9.10
N LEU A 317 -10.30 11.59 -9.52
CA LEU A 317 -9.50 11.90 -10.70
C LEU A 317 -8.22 12.63 -10.28
N SER A 318 -7.08 12.07 -10.65
CA SER A 318 -5.78 12.74 -10.53
C SER A 318 -5.48 13.58 -11.76
N THR A 319 -4.85 14.73 -11.59
CA THR A 319 -4.21 15.46 -12.70
C THR A 319 -2.69 15.55 -12.49
N PRO A 320 -1.88 15.02 -13.41
CA PRO A 320 -0.42 15.10 -13.32
C PRO A 320 0.06 16.52 -13.70
N PRO A 321 1.35 16.83 -13.48
CA PRO A 321 1.95 18.09 -13.90
C PRO A 321 1.75 18.39 -15.39
N ALA A 322 1.77 19.67 -15.77
CA ALA A 322 1.53 20.17 -17.13
C ALA A 322 2.52 19.69 -18.22
N MET A 323 3.50 18.87 -17.88
CA MET A 323 4.49 18.34 -18.81
C MET A 323 4.10 16.94 -19.31
N GLY A 324 4.32 16.69 -20.61
CA GLY A 324 4.00 15.40 -21.23
C GLY A 324 2.54 15.27 -21.68
N GLU A 325 2.09 14.06 -21.98
CA GLU A 325 0.72 13.78 -22.45
C GLU A 325 -0.30 13.66 -21.31
N GLY A 326 0.16 13.57 -20.06
CA GLY A 326 -0.67 13.30 -18.89
C GLY A 326 -1.87 14.24 -18.70
N PRO A 327 -1.70 15.58 -18.78
CA PRO A 327 -2.82 16.51 -18.67
C PRO A 327 -3.92 16.27 -19.71
N ASN A 328 -3.55 15.96 -20.95
CA ASN A 328 -4.52 15.70 -22.02
C ASN A 328 -5.34 14.44 -21.73
N LEU A 329 -4.70 13.38 -21.21
CA LEU A 329 -5.38 12.15 -20.81
C LEU A 329 -6.36 12.40 -19.66
N ALA A 330 -5.98 13.20 -18.66
CA ALA A 330 -6.87 13.57 -17.57
C ALA A 330 -8.08 14.39 -18.06
N TYR A 331 -7.88 15.31 -19.01
CA TYR A 331 -8.97 16.07 -19.64
C TYR A 331 -9.88 15.22 -20.53
N GLN A 332 -9.33 14.24 -21.26
CA GLN A 332 -10.13 13.27 -22.01
C GLN A 332 -10.99 12.43 -21.06
N ALA A 333 -10.39 11.92 -19.99
CA ALA A 333 -11.11 11.20 -18.94
C ALA A 333 -12.22 12.05 -18.32
N LEU A 334 -11.95 13.34 -18.05
CA LEU A 334 -12.96 14.28 -17.58
C LEU A 334 -14.13 14.41 -18.57
N GLY A 335 -13.86 14.47 -19.87
CA GLY A 335 -14.91 14.46 -20.91
C GLY A 335 -15.79 13.20 -20.83
N SER A 336 -15.18 12.03 -20.69
CA SER A 336 -15.87 10.75 -20.50
C SER A 336 -16.66 10.70 -19.19
N ILE A 337 -16.12 11.26 -18.10
CA ILE A 337 -16.78 11.41 -16.79
C ILE A 337 -18.01 12.30 -16.89
N LEU A 338 -17.90 13.47 -17.53
CA LEU A 338 -19.02 14.39 -17.72
C LEU A 338 -20.12 13.80 -18.60
N ALA A 339 -19.76 12.96 -19.57
CA ALA A 339 -20.70 12.33 -20.49
C ALA A 339 -21.47 11.15 -19.86
N ALA A 340 -20.81 10.30 -19.07
CA ALA A 340 -21.37 9.03 -18.59
C ALA A 340 -21.59 8.94 -17.08
N GLY A 341 -20.97 9.84 -16.30
CA GLY A 341 -21.05 9.82 -14.84
C GLY A 341 -22.45 10.13 -14.31
N ASN A 342 -22.76 9.56 -13.16
CA ASN A 342 -24.03 9.73 -12.47
C ASN A 342 -23.90 10.83 -11.40
N LYS A 343 -24.80 11.80 -11.40
CA LYS A 343 -24.81 12.96 -10.49
C LYS A 343 -24.92 12.60 -8.99
N LYS A 344 -25.30 11.37 -8.66
CA LYS A 344 -25.27 10.85 -7.28
C LYS A 344 -23.90 10.38 -6.82
N GLN A 345 -22.92 10.31 -7.73
CA GLN A 345 -21.57 9.88 -7.43
C GLN A 345 -20.82 10.96 -6.67
N LEU A 346 -20.02 10.53 -5.70
CA LEU A 346 -19.01 11.37 -5.07
C LEU A 346 -17.82 11.56 -6.01
N ALA A 347 -17.32 12.78 -6.12
CA ALA A 347 -16.17 13.13 -6.93
C ALA A 347 -15.05 13.71 -6.05
N GLY A 348 -13.89 13.05 -6.05
CA GLY A 348 -12.66 13.50 -5.43
C GLY A 348 -11.64 13.95 -6.48
N LEU A 349 -10.77 14.89 -6.10
CA LEU A 349 -9.81 15.50 -7.00
C LEU A 349 -8.47 15.74 -6.29
N PHE A 350 -7.36 15.37 -6.92
CA PHE A 350 -6.03 15.79 -6.49
C PHE A 350 -5.10 16.09 -7.67
N GLU A 351 -4.20 17.05 -7.52
CA GLU A 351 -3.18 17.41 -8.53
C GLU A 351 -1.78 17.27 -7.95
N SER A 352 -0.84 16.83 -8.80
CA SER A 352 0.59 17.03 -8.60
C SER A 352 1.03 18.20 -9.49
N CYS A 353 1.52 19.28 -8.87
CA CYS A 353 1.82 20.53 -9.58
C CYS A 353 3.25 20.55 -10.14
N GLY A 354 3.42 20.99 -11.39
CA GLY A 354 4.69 21.33 -12.03
C GLY A 354 4.94 22.83 -12.23
N GLY A 355 4.03 23.70 -11.79
CA GLY A 355 4.20 25.16 -11.76
C GLY A 355 3.68 25.94 -12.97
N GLN A 356 3.20 25.25 -14.01
CA GLN A 356 2.48 25.83 -15.17
C GLN A 356 1.09 25.18 -15.34
N ASP A 357 0.57 24.56 -14.29
CA ASP A 357 -0.62 23.73 -14.35
C ASP A 357 -1.88 24.59 -14.41
N GLU A 358 -2.86 24.14 -15.21
CA GLU A 358 -4.22 24.66 -15.06
C GLU A 358 -4.76 24.21 -13.70
N SER A 359 -5.35 25.14 -12.95
CA SER A 359 -5.80 24.84 -11.59
C SER A 359 -6.85 23.72 -11.61
N ILE A 360 -6.65 22.68 -10.79
CA ILE A 360 -7.66 21.64 -10.51
C ILE A 360 -9.01 22.21 -10.07
N THR A 361 -9.04 23.45 -9.58
CA THR A 361 -10.28 24.20 -9.27
C THR A 361 -11.20 24.33 -10.49
N LEU A 362 -10.65 24.44 -11.70
CA LEU A 362 -11.44 24.49 -12.94
C LEU A 362 -12.19 23.18 -13.17
N ILE A 363 -11.51 22.05 -12.98
CA ILE A 363 -12.11 20.72 -13.07
C ILE A 363 -13.15 20.52 -11.97
N ALA A 364 -12.84 20.96 -10.75
CA ALA A 364 -13.78 20.92 -9.62
C ALA A 364 -15.08 21.70 -9.93
N ASN A 365 -14.96 22.90 -10.52
CA ASN A 365 -16.10 23.70 -10.93
C ASN A 365 -16.91 23.03 -12.04
N GLN A 366 -16.26 22.43 -13.05
CA GLN A 366 -16.96 21.70 -14.11
C GLN A 366 -17.77 20.52 -13.56
N LEU A 367 -17.20 19.73 -12.67
CA LEU A 367 -17.90 18.62 -12.01
C LEU A 367 -19.07 19.13 -11.15
N LYS A 368 -18.86 20.22 -10.42
CA LYS A 368 -19.91 20.85 -9.61
C LYS A 368 -21.06 21.37 -10.47
N ASP A 369 -20.76 22.04 -11.58
CA ASP A 369 -21.76 22.57 -12.52
C ASP A 369 -22.53 21.44 -13.23
N ALA A 370 -21.88 20.31 -13.48
CA ALA A 370 -22.52 19.09 -13.98
C ALA A 370 -23.42 18.40 -12.94
N GLY A 371 -23.27 18.75 -11.66
CA GLY A 371 -24.10 18.29 -10.55
C GLY A 371 -23.53 17.10 -9.77
N PHE A 372 -22.24 16.82 -9.87
CA PHE A 372 -21.56 15.83 -9.01
C PHE A 372 -21.44 16.34 -7.57
N ILE A 373 -21.35 15.40 -6.63
CA ILE A 373 -21.20 15.70 -5.20
C ILE A 373 -19.71 15.67 -4.87
N GLN A 374 -19.15 16.78 -4.42
CA GLN A 374 -17.74 16.84 -4.03
C GLN A 374 -17.48 15.97 -2.78
N ALA A 375 -16.49 15.09 -2.85
CA ALA A 375 -16.13 14.16 -1.77
C ALA A 375 -15.30 14.83 -0.67
N PHE A 376 -14.31 15.63 -1.07
CA PHE A 376 -13.39 16.39 -0.22
C PHE A 376 -12.88 17.61 -0.99
N GLU A 377 -12.23 18.56 -0.31
CA GLU A 377 -11.62 19.72 -0.98
C GLU A 377 -10.52 19.29 -1.95
N PRO A 378 -10.44 19.83 -3.18
CA PRO A 378 -9.40 19.45 -4.13
C PRO A 378 -8.00 19.61 -3.53
N ILE A 379 -7.23 18.52 -3.57
CA ILE A 379 -5.90 18.47 -2.94
C ILE A 379 -4.85 18.91 -3.95
N ARG A 380 -4.03 19.89 -3.59
CA ARG A 380 -2.97 20.43 -4.45
C ARG A 380 -1.61 20.09 -3.85
N ILE A 381 -0.75 19.45 -4.64
CA ILE A 381 0.57 19.02 -4.18
C ILE A 381 1.62 19.87 -4.90
N GLU A 382 2.04 20.95 -4.22
CA GLU A 382 2.92 21.98 -4.78
C GLU A 382 4.41 21.71 -4.56
N THR A 383 4.74 20.74 -3.70
CA THR A 383 6.11 20.35 -3.37
C THR A 383 6.32 18.88 -3.67
N GLU A 384 7.57 18.44 -3.65
CA GLU A 384 7.88 17.01 -3.57
C GLU A 384 7.03 16.37 -2.46
N PRO A 385 6.36 15.23 -2.72
CA PRO A 385 5.49 14.64 -1.72
C PRO A 385 6.27 14.23 -0.46
N SER A 386 5.54 13.93 0.59
CA SER A 386 6.11 13.52 1.87
C SER A 386 5.14 12.56 2.55
N ASN A 387 5.57 11.97 3.66
CA ASN A 387 4.67 11.18 4.52
C ASN A 387 3.42 11.97 4.94
N ALA A 388 3.54 13.28 5.15
CA ALA A 388 2.40 14.13 5.45
C ALA A 388 1.46 14.26 4.23
N THR A 389 2.00 14.36 3.03
CA THR A 389 1.22 14.38 1.78
C THR A 389 0.45 13.07 1.58
N LEU A 390 1.10 11.92 1.78
CA LEU A 390 0.42 10.63 1.68
C LEU A 390 -0.69 10.48 2.71
N GLN A 391 -0.44 10.92 3.96
CA GLN A 391 -1.45 10.89 5.00
C GLN A 391 -2.67 11.73 4.64
N VAL A 392 -2.49 12.92 4.06
CA VAL A 392 -3.61 13.77 3.60
C VAL A 392 -4.46 13.02 2.57
N LEU A 393 -3.83 12.34 1.61
CA LEU A 393 -4.55 11.58 0.58
C LEU A 393 -5.26 10.34 1.15
N GLU A 394 -4.61 9.64 2.07
CA GLU A 394 -5.19 8.50 2.79
C GLU A 394 -6.41 8.93 3.63
N GLU A 395 -6.32 10.06 4.33
CA GLU A 395 -7.42 10.65 5.10
C GLU A 395 -8.58 11.07 4.17
N ALA A 396 -8.28 11.68 3.03
CA ALA A 396 -9.29 12.07 2.04
C ALA A 396 -10.03 10.85 1.45
N GLY A 397 -9.30 9.77 1.16
CA GLY A 397 -9.88 8.51 0.73
C GLY A 397 -10.77 7.88 1.80
N THR A 398 -10.33 7.91 3.05
CA THR A 398 -11.09 7.44 4.22
C THR A 398 -12.39 8.23 4.37
N ASP A 399 -12.35 9.55 4.28
CA ASP A 399 -13.52 10.42 4.36
C ASP A 399 -14.54 10.12 3.26
N LEU A 400 -14.08 9.95 2.01
CA LEU A 400 -14.94 9.56 0.89
C LEU A 400 -15.65 8.23 1.18
N ALA A 401 -14.91 7.22 1.63
CA ALA A 401 -15.47 5.91 1.95
C ALA A 401 -16.46 5.95 3.13
N GLN A 402 -16.20 6.76 4.15
CA GLN A 402 -17.12 6.97 5.27
C GLN A 402 -18.43 7.61 4.83
N VAL A 403 -18.40 8.55 3.89
CA VAL A 403 -19.62 9.15 3.33
C VAL A 403 -20.45 8.09 2.60
N LEU A 404 -19.82 7.24 1.79
CA LEU A 404 -20.51 6.20 1.02
C LEU A 404 -21.07 5.06 1.89
N SER A 405 -20.38 4.72 2.99
CA SER A 405 -20.78 3.62 3.88
C SER A 405 -21.79 4.03 4.96
N ARG A 406 -21.99 5.35 5.18
CA ARG A 406 -22.81 5.90 6.27
C ARG A 406 -24.20 5.29 6.38
N ASP A 407 -24.97 5.25 5.29
CA ASP A 407 -26.36 4.77 5.34
C ASP A 407 -26.43 3.26 5.63
N LYS A 408 -25.49 2.49 5.08
CA LYS A 408 -25.36 1.05 5.32
C LYS A 408 -25.03 0.77 6.79
N LEU A 409 -24.09 1.52 7.37
CA LEU A 409 -23.73 1.40 8.79
C LEU A 409 -24.91 1.76 9.71
N ILE A 410 -25.69 2.80 9.36
CA ILE A 410 -26.91 3.18 10.09
C ILE A 410 -27.99 2.09 10.01
N GLN A 411 -28.11 1.38 8.88
CA GLN A 411 -29.05 0.28 8.74
C GLN A 411 -28.60 -0.96 9.52
N GLN A 412 -27.29 -1.28 9.49
CA GLN A 412 -26.72 -2.41 10.23
C GLN A 412 -26.84 -2.23 11.74
N SER A 413 -26.62 -1.02 12.28
CA SER A 413 -26.79 -0.77 13.72
C SER A 413 -28.24 -1.03 14.17
N LYS A 414 -29.23 -0.69 13.34
CA LYS A 414 -30.65 -0.95 13.62
C LYS A 414 -31.06 -2.44 13.60
N SER A 415 -30.19 -3.34 13.13
CA SER A 415 -30.50 -4.76 12.95
C SER A 415 -30.24 -5.65 14.18
N LEU A 416 -29.49 -5.16 15.17
CA LEU A 416 -29.28 -5.90 16.43
C LEU A 416 -30.57 -5.99 17.24
N SER A 417 -30.78 -7.13 17.91
CA SER A 417 -31.83 -7.23 18.92
C SER A 417 -31.59 -6.20 20.02
N HIS A 418 -32.64 -5.46 20.39
CA HIS A 418 -32.56 -4.34 21.32
C HIS A 418 -31.99 -4.71 22.71
N ASP A 419 -32.24 -5.94 23.19
CA ASP A 419 -31.72 -6.39 24.49
C ASP A 419 -30.23 -6.77 24.42
N LEU A 420 -29.78 -7.39 23.33
CA LEU A 420 -28.36 -7.68 23.09
C LEU A 420 -27.55 -6.39 23.00
N ASP A 421 -28.04 -5.41 22.24
CA ASP A 421 -27.36 -4.12 22.05
C ASP A 421 -27.21 -3.37 23.39
N LYS A 422 -28.27 -3.37 24.20
CA LYS A 422 -28.23 -2.82 25.57
C LYS A 422 -27.27 -3.57 26.49
N ALA A 423 -27.23 -4.90 26.40
CA ALA A 423 -26.32 -5.72 27.21
C ALA A 423 -24.85 -5.41 26.88
N VAL A 424 -24.50 -5.31 25.59
CA VAL A 424 -23.16 -4.89 25.15
C VAL A 424 -22.85 -3.46 25.60
N GLY A 425 -23.85 -2.56 25.59
CA GLY A 425 -23.73 -1.20 26.12
C GLY A 425 -23.37 -1.14 27.62
N ARG A 426 -23.54 -2.23 28.38
CA ARG A 426 -23.16 -2.29 29.81
C ARG A 426 -21.67 -2.55 30.04
N LEU A 427 -20.90 -2.86 28.99
CA LEU A 427 -19.45 -2.93 29.09
C LEU A 427 -18.90 -1.55 29.45
N ALA A 428 -18.31 -1.45 30.64
CA ALA A 428 -17.67 -0.25 31.14
C ALA A 428 -16.21 -0.20 30.67
N GLY A 429 -15.76 0.99 30.31
CA GLY A 429 -14.37 1.26 29.98
C GLY A 429 -13.98 2.65 30.49
N GLY A 430 -12.69 2.83 30.76
CA GLY A 430 -12.14 4.17 30.95
C GLY A 430 -12.20 4.96 29.64
N LEU A 431 -12.07 6.28 29.77
CA LEU A 431 -11.94 7.17 28.63
C LEU A 431 -10.47 7.56 28.47
N TYR A 432 -9.95 7.29 27.29
CA TYR A 432 -8.54 7.49 26.97
C TYR A 432 -8.39 8.25 25.66
N LEU A 433 -7.22 8.87 25.49
CA LEU A 433 -6.77 9.47 24.23
C LEU A 433 -5.45 8.84 23.83
N ILE A 434 -5.43 8.20 22.67
CA ILE A 434 -4.21 7.69 22.06
C ILE A 434 -3.64 8.81 21.20
N THR A 435 -2.36 9.07 21.34
CA THR A 435 -1.62 10.05 20.56
C THR A 435 -0.36 9.39 20.02
N ALA A 436 -0.05 9.65 18.75
CA ALA A 436 1.13 9.08 18.10
C ALA A 436 1.80 10.15 17.24
N ARG A 437 3.13 10.09 17.14
CA ARG A 437 3.92 10.91 16.23
C ARG A 437 5.06 10.10 15.61
N ARG A 438 5.21 10.18 14.30
CA ARG A 438 6.33 9.59 13.55
C ARG A 438 6.60 10.40 12.30
N ALA A 439 7.87 10.60 11.95
CA ALA A 439 8.29 11.28 10.71
C ALA A 439 7.55 12.61 10.41
N GLY A 440 7.33 13.43 11.44
CA GLY A 440 6.63 14.72 11.32
C GLY A 440 5.09 14.65 11.29
N VAL A 441 4.53 13.45 11.11
CA VAL A 441 3.09 13.19 11.16
C VAL A 441 2.66 12.95 12.61
N SER A 442 1.56 13.57 13.03
CA SER A 442 0.95 13.34 14.35
C SER A 442 -0.53 13.04 14.22
N SER A 443 -1.05 12.11 15.02
CA SER A 443 -2.48 11.81 15.06
C SER A 443 -2.98 11.48 16.47
N ALA A 444 -4.30 11.51 16.63
CA ALA A 444 -4.97 11.24 17.89
C ALA A 444 -6.30 10.51 17.70
N MET A 445 -6.68 9.67 18.65
CA MET A 445 -7.95 8.96 18.68
C MET A 445 -8.47 8.80 20.11
N ILE A 446 -9.75 9.06 20.31
CA ILE A 446 -10.43 8.69 21.56
C ILE A 446 -10.62 7.18 21.59
N ALA A 447 -10.19 6.57 22.69
CA ALA A 447 -10.31 5.14 22.91
C ALA A 447 -11.13 4.86 24.16
N SER A 448 -12.01 3.86 24.07
CA SER A 448 -12.76 3.34 25.22
C SER A 448 -12.59 1.82 25.42
N TRP A 449 -11.99 1.13 24.45
CA TRP A 449 -11.72 -0.31 24.50
C TRP A 449 -10.24 -0.52 24.78
N VAL A 450 -9.89 -0.32 26.03
CA VAL A 450 -8.53 -0.47 26.56
C VAL A 450 -8.58 -1.37 27.78
N SER A 451 -7.67 -2.33 27.88
CA SER A 451 -7.53 -3.22 29.03
C SER A 451 -6.08 -3.57 29.27
N GLN A 452 -5.71 -3.85 30.52
CA GLN A 452 -4.41 -4.44 30.82
C GLN A 452 -4.42 -5.91 30.37
N ALA A 453 -3.42 -6.30 29.58
CA ALA A 453 -3.34 -7.61 28.96
C ALA A 453 -2.28 -8.52 29.61
N SER A 454 -1.25 -7.96 30.25
CA SER A 454 -0.14 -8.73 30.82
C SER A 454 0.59 -8.00 31.94
N PHE A 455 1.32 -8.77 32.76
CA PHE A 455 2.25 -8.26 33.78
C PHE A 455 3.72 -8.34 33.34
N GLU A 456 4.10 -9.35 32.55
CA GLU A 456 5.48 -9.59 32.11
C GLU A 456 5.54 -9.94 30.61
N PRO A 457 6.02 -9.03 29.74
CA PRO A 457 6.19 -7.60 30.01
C PRO A 457 4.83 -6.93 30.33
N LEU A 458 4.85 -5.77 30.98
CA LEU A 458 3.62 -5.00 31.25
C LEU A 458 2.98 -4.60 29.92
N GLY A 459 1.73 -5.00 29.70
CA GLY A 459 1.10 -4.84 28.39
C GLY A 459 -0.37 -4.45 28.47
N VAL A 460 -0.83 -3.80 27.41
CA VAL A 460 -2.21 -3.33 27.22
C VAL A 460 -2.75 -3.81 25.89
N SER A 461 -4.05 -4.12 25.86
CA SER A 461 -4.81 -4.36 24.64
C SER A 461 -5.67 -3.15 24.33
N ILE A 462 -5.67 -2.72 23.07
CA ILE A 462 -6.41 -1.56 22.58
C ILE A 462 -7.13 -1.94 21.30
N ALA A 463 -8.39 -1.55 21.14
CA ALA A 463 -9.05 -1.62 19.85
C ALA A 463 -8.93 -0.30 19.07
N VAL A 464 -8.46 -0.40 17.82
CA VAL A 464 -8.27 0.74 16.91
C VAL A 464 -9.11 0.51 15.66
N ALA A 465 -10.04 1.41 15.36
CA ALA A 465 -10.89 1.24 14.18
C ALA A 465 -10.08 1.44 12.90
N LYS A 466 -10.33 0.63 11.87
CA LYS A 466 -9.55 0.61 10.61
C LYS A 466 -9.64 1.92 9.82
N ASP A 467 -10.73 2.65 10.00
CA ASP A 467 -11.03 3.91 9.32
C ASP A 467 -10.52 5.15 10.08
N ARG A 468 -9.63 4.97 11.07
CA ARG A 468 -9.04 6.09 11.83
C ARG A 468 -7.67 6.42 11.28
N ALA A 469 -7.40 7.71 11.13
CA ALA A 469 -6.10 8.19 10.66
C ALA A 469 -4.91 7.78 11.54
N ILE A 470 -5.13 7.52 12.84
CA ILE A 470 -4.07 7.03 13.73
C ILE A 470 -3.63 5.60 13.42
N GLU A 471 -4.43 4.82 12.70
CA GLU A 471 -4.16 3.42 12.42
C GLU A 471 -2.83 3.23 11.66
N SER A 472 -2.47 4.14 10.75
CA SER A 472 -1.19 4.12 10.03
C SER A 472 0.03 4.48 10.91
N LEU A 473 -0.20 4.93 12.14
CA LEU A 473 0.80 5.19 13.19
C LEU A 473 0.77 4.16 14.32
N MET A 474 0.03 3.07 14.15
CA MET A 474 -0.12 2.00 15.13
C MET A 474 0.16 0.61 14.52
N GLN A 475 1.14 0.56 13.61
CA GLN A 475 1.67 -0.67 13.04
C GLN A 475 2.60 -1.37 14.05
N VAL A 476 3.04 -2.60 13.76
CA VAL A 476 4.01 -3.31 14.62
C VAL A 476 5.28 -2.47 14.74
N ASN A 477 5.87 -2.42 15.94
CA ASN A 477 7.01 -1.59 16.33
C ASN A 477 6.74 -0.08 16.47
N ASP A 478 5.57 0.42 16.07
CA ASP A 478 5.21 1.82 16.30
C ASP A 478 5.08 2.13 17.79
N ARG A 479 5.33 3.39 18.13
CA ARG A 479 5.20 3.92 19.48
C ARG A 479 4.10 4.96 19.56
N PHE A 480 3.40 4.95 20.68
CA PHE A 480 2.33 5.89 20.97
C PHE A 480 2.27 6.21 22.46
N VAL A 481 1.45 7.20 22.81
CA VAL A 481 1.12 7.55 24.20
C VAL A 481 -0.36 7.28 24.43
N LEU A 482 -0.66 6.54 25.50
CA LEU A 482 -2.01 6.35 26.00
C LEU A 482 -2.25 7.35 27.15
N ASN A 483 -3.05 8.38 26.88
CA ASN A 483 -3.42 9.40 27.85
C ASN A 483 -4.72 8.99 28.55
N VAL A 484 -4.67 8.88 29.87
CA VAL A 484 -5.83 8.58 30.71
C VAL A 484 -6.53 9.90 31.04
N LEU A 485 -7.84 10.01 30.78
CA LEU A 485 -8.58 11.24 31.04
C LEU A 485 -9.12 11.27 32.48
N GLU A 486 -9.16 12.46 33.07
CA GLU A 486 -9.64 12.67 34.43
C GLU A 486 -11.17 12.87 34.47
N GLU A 487 -11.83 12.18 35.40
CA GLU A 487 -13.25 12.36 35.69
C GLU A 487 -13.53 13.80 36.12
N GLY A 488 -14.61 14.39 35.61
CA GLY A 488 -14.93 15.81 35.85
C GLY A 488 -14.15 16.83 35.00
N ASN A 489 -13.06 16.45 34.32
CA ASN A 489 -12.29 17.35 33.45
C ASN A 489 -12.11 16.86 32.00
N TYR A 490 -12.60 15.66 31.63
CA TYR A 490 -12.39 15.09 30.29
C TYR A 490 -13.17 15.76 29.14
N LEU A 491 -14.24 16.50 29.43
CA LEU A 491 -15.18 17.02 28.41
C LEU A 491 -14.53 17.94 27.36
N PRO A 492 -13.63 18.88 27.68
CA PRO A 492 -12.99 19.74 26.70
C PRO A 492 -12.16 18.94 25.68
N LEU A 493 -11.28 18.06 26.18
CA LEU A 493 -10.46 17.17 25.34
C LEU A 493 -11.35 16.25 24.49
N MET A 494 -12.38 15.65 25.09
CA MET A 494 -13.30 14.78 24.38
C MET A 494 -14.01 15.52 23.24
N ARG A 495 -14.54 16.72 23.48
CA ARG A 495 -15.20 17.53 22.43
C ARG A 495 -14.24 17.91 21.32
N HIS A 496 -12.99 18.26 21.66
CA HIS A 496 -11.96 18.58 20.68
C HIS A 496 -11.66 17.40 19.77
N PHE A 497 -11.38 16.22 20.32
CA PHE A 497 -10.98 15.06 19.53
C PHE A 497 -12.14 14.26 18.91
N LEU A 498 -13.40 14.52 19.28
CA LEU A 498 -14.59 13.96 18.61
C LEU A 498 -15.03 14.75 17.38
N ARG A 499 -14.55 15.99 17.19
CA ARG A 499 -14.91 16.76 15.99
C ARG A 499 -14.29 16.11 14.75
N ARG A 500 -14.88 16.38 13.58
CA ARG A 500 -14.25 16.03 12.32
C ARG A 500 -13.09 16.97 12.05
N PHE A 501 -11.96 16.39 11.67
CA PHE A 501 -10.79 17.12 11.20
C PHE A 501 -10.72 16.95 9.70
N ALA A 502 -10.45 18.03 8.96
CA ALA A 502 -10.17 17.92 7.53
C ALA A 502 -8.85 17.16 7.30
N PRO A 503 -8.66 16.53 6.14
CA PRO A 503 -7.39 15.90 5.79
C PRO A 503 -6.20 16.86 6.00
N GLY A 504 -5.18 16.42 6.75
CA GLY A 504 -4.00 17.22 7.09
C GLY A 504 -4.19 18.31 8.16
N GLU A 505 -5.39 18.48 8.71
CA GLU A 505 -5.63 19.45 9.77
C GLU A 505 -4.87 19.06 11.05
N ASP A 506 -4.20 20.04 11.69
CA ASP A 506 -3.51 19.80 12.97
C ASP A 506 -4.51 19.43 14.08
N ARG A 507 -4.49 18.15 14.44
CA ARG A 507 -5.35 17.58 15.49
C ARG A 507 -5.05 18.12 16.88
N PHE A 508 -3.88 18.72 17.10
CA PHE A 508 -3.44 19.24 18.40
C PHE A 508 -3.55 20.76 18.49
N ALA A 509 -4.03 21.43 17.45
CA ALA A 509 -4.20 22.89 17.45
C ALA A 509 -5.04 23.35 18.65
N GLY A 510 -4.46 24.21 19.49
CA GLY A 510 -5.11 24.71 20.70
C GLY A 510 -5.11 23.75 21.91
N VAL A 511 -4.51 22.57 21.79
CA VAL A 511 -4.35 21.60 22.89
C VAL A 511 -2.93 21.66 23.41
N LYS A 512 -2.78 21.90 24.72
CA LYS A 512 -1.45 21.92 25.35
C LYS A 512 -0.89 20.50 25.47
N THR A 513 0.31 20.30 24.94
CA THR A 513 1.00 19.00 24.96
C THR A 513 2.42 19.11 25.48
N TYR A 514 2.95 17.98 25.94
CA TYR A 514 4.36 17.75 26.24
C TYR A 514 4.89 16.65 25.33
N GLU A 515 6.21 16.58 25.13
CA GLU A 515 6.82 15.51 24.34
C GLU A 515 7.22 14.33 25.25
N ALA A 516 6.78 13.13 24.90
CA ALA A 516 7.19 11.88 25.55
C ALA A 516 8.62 11.47 25.14
N ALA A 517 9.21 10.49 25.85
CA ALA A 517 10.52 9.97 25.45
C ALA A 517 10.48 9.28 24.07
N ASN A 518 9.33 8.72 23.69
CA ASN A 518 9.09 8.19 22.35
C ASN A 518 8.70 9.25 21.29
N GLY A 519 8.72 10.54 21.62
CA GLY A 519 8.41 11.65 20.73
C GLY A 519 6.91 11.93 20.52
N SER A 520 6.02 11.06 21.00
CA SER A 520 4.57 11.23 20.86
C SER A 520 4.00 12.25 21.86
N PRO A 521 2.88 12.94 21.54
CA PRO A 521 2.35 13.99 22.41
C PRO A 521 1.70 13.45 23.69
N ILE A 522 2.12 13.93 24.85
CA ILE A 522 1.40 13.76 26.13
C ILE A 522 0.44 14.94 26.29
N LEU A 523 -0.83 14.69 26.60
CA LEU A 523 -1.80 15.74 26.84
C LEU A 523 -1.59 16.34 28.25
N ALA A 524 -1.44 17.67 28.32
CA ALA A 524 -1.11 18.32 29.59
C ALA A 524 -2.20 18.18 30.68
N GLU A 525 -3.45 17.99 30.27
CA GLU A 525 -4.61 17.81 31.14
C GLU A 525 -4.93 16.32 31.40
N ALA A 526 -4.08 15.38 30.97
CA ALA A 526 -4.29 13.97 31.26
C ALA A 526 -4.03 13.63 32.74
N LEU A 527 -4.89 12.76 33.30
CA LEU A 527 -4.74 12.20 34.64
C LEU A 527 -3.43 11.43 34.78
N ALA A 528 -3.11 10.63 33.76
CA ALA A 528 -1.91 9.82 33.66
C ALA A 528 -1.58 9.60 32.17
N TYR A 529 -0.34 9.18 31.89
CA TYR A 529 0.05 8.71 30.57
C TYR A 529 0.88 7.44 30.66
N LEU A 530 0.83 6.63 29.61
CA LEU A 530 1.68 5.47 29.39
C LEU A 530 2.35 5.61 28.02
N GLU A 531 3.66 5.43 27.95
CA GLU A 531 4.40 5.29 26.69
C GLU A 531 4.42 3.82 26.30
N CYS A 532 3.94 3.53 25.10
CA CYS A 532 3.72 2.16 24.64
C CYS A 532 4.40 1.90 23.30
N GLN A 533 4.80 0.65 23.07
CA GLN A 533 5.23 0.14 21.78
C GLN A 533 4.32 -1.01 21.33
N VAL A 534 3.85 -0.97 20.08
CA VAL A 534 3.03 -2.03 19.49
C VAL A 534 3.87 -3.28 19.28
N GLN A 535 3.42 -4.40 19.86
CA GLN A 535 4.09 -5.69 19.76
C GLN A 535 3.41 -6.61 18.74
N SER A 536 2.08 -6.60 18.67
CA SER A 536 1.32 -7.41 17.72
C SER A 536 -0.07 -6.85 17.46
N ARG A 537 -0.69 -7.30 16.38
CA ARG A 537 -2.01 -6.85 15.92
C ARG A 537 -2.83 -8.05 15.47
N MET A 538 -4.12 -8.03 15.78
CA MET A 538 -5.09 -9.03 15.33
C MET A 538 -6.20 -8.34 14.53
N GLU A 539 -6.43 -8.82 13.31
CA GLU A 539 -7.49 -8.30 12.45
C GLU A 539 -8.87 -8.76 12.94
N THR A 540 -9.80 -7.81 13.05
CA THR A 540 -11.24 -8.10 13.20
C THR A 540 -12.02 -7.51 12.02
N ALA A 541 -13.35 -7.50 12.08
CA ALA A 541 -14.17 -6.98 10.98
C ALA A 541 -13.87 -5.49 10.67
N ASP A 542 -13.97 -4.63 11.67
CA ASP A 542 -13.88 -3.17 11.55
C ASP A 542 -12.78 -2.55 12.44
N HIS A 543 -12.15 -3.33 13.32
CA HIS A 543 -11.07 -2.89 14.19
C HIS A 543 -9.82 -3.78 14.06
N TRP A 544 -8.68 -3.23 14.46
CA TRP A 544 -7.50 -3.96 14.88
C TRP A 544 -7.51 -4.08 16.41
N ILE A 545 -7.24 -5.28 16.93
CA ILE A 545 -6.85 -5.43 18.34
C ILE A 545 -5.34 -5.34 18.40
N VAL A 546 -4.85 -4.26 19.01
CA VAL A 546 -3.43 -3.94 19.18
C VAL A 546 -3.00 -4.39 20.57
N TYR A 547 -1.99 -5.25 20.64
CA TYR A 547 -1.27 -5.54 21.88
C TYR A 547 0.01 -4.73 21.92
N ALA A 548 0.19 -3.97 23.00
CA ALA A 548 1.32 -3.08 23.17
C ALA A 548 1.98 -3.27 24.52
N VAL A 549 3.32 -3.22 24.53
CA VAL A 549 4.13 -3.22 25.75
C VAL A 549 4.24 -1.79 26.27
N VAL A 550 4.06 -1.62 27.57
CA VAL A 550 4.23 -0.33 28.26
C VAL A 550 5.70 -0.19 28.64
N GLU A 551 6.36 0.83 28.10
CA GLU A 551 7.78 1.13 28.33
C GLU A 551 7.97 2.07 29.53
N SER A 552 7.08 3.03 29.71
CA SER A 552 7.12 4.02 30.80
C SER A 552 5.72 4.58 31.11
N GLY A 553 5.58 5.34 32.20
CA GLY A 553 4.34 6.05 32.49
C GLY A 553 4.41 6.89 33.76
N LYS A 554 3.46 7.81 33.91
CA LYS A 554 3.35 8.67 35.09
C LYS A 554 1.90 9.05 35.37
N VAL A 555 1.56 9.16 36.65
CA VAL A 555 0.31 9.77 37.12
C VAL A 555 0.57 11.25 37.44
N SER A 556 -0.24 12.13 36.85
CA SER A 556 -0.19 13.58 37.06
C SER A 556 -0.93 13.99 38.32
N HIS A 557 -2.15 13.44 38.54
CA HIS A 557 -3.00 13.73 39.69
C HIS A 557 -3.26 12.45 40.50
N PRO A 558 -2.50 12.18 41.58
CA PRO A 558 -2.58 10.90 42.31
C PRO A 558 -3.95 10.56 42.91
N GLU A 559 -4.72 11.58 43.27
CA GLU A 559 -6.06 11.44 43.87
C GLU A 559 -7.19 11.54 42.82
N GLY A 560 -6.86 11.76 41.55
CA GLY A 560 -7.82 11.90 40.47
C GLY A 560 -8.39 10.54 40.04
N LEU A 561 -9.67 10.52 39.65
CA LEU A 561 -10.33 9.32 39.15
C LEU A 561 -10.28 9.29 37.62
N THR A 562 -10.11 8.09 37.05
CA THR A 562 -10.20 7.91 35.60
C THR A 562 -11.63 8.16 35.14
N ALA A 563 -11.79 8.98 34.09
CA ALA A 563 -13.07 9.21 33.46
C ALA A 563 -13.62 7.90 32.90
N THR A 564 -14.92 7.66 33.08
CA THR A 564 -15.56 6.43 32.58
C THR A 564 -16.59 6.73 31.49
N HIS A 565 -16.58 5.93 30.43
CA HIS A 565 -17.57 6.05 29.35
C HIS A 565 -18.68 5.03 29.54
N HIS A 566 -19.87 5.50 29.92
CA HIS A 566 -21.06 4.67 30.06
C HIS A 566 -21.93 4.75 28.81
N ARG A 567 -21.94 3.66 28.03
CA ARG A 567 -22.79 3.54 26.85
C ARG A 567 -24.21 3.06 27.21
N LYS A 568 -25.18 3.42 26.38
CA LYS A 568 -26.55 2.87 26.46
C LYS A 568 -26.76 1.65 25.56
N VAL A 569 -25.92 1.53 24.54
CA VAL A 569 -25.97 0.59 23.41
C VAL A 569 -24.54 0.30 22.97
N GLY A 570 -24.28 -0.88 22.41
CA GLY A 570 -22.93 -1.38 22.12
C GLY A 570 -22.49 -1.25 20.67
N ASN A 571 -23.43 -1.11 19.74
CA ASN A 571 -23.21 -1.13 18.28
C ASN A 571 -22.84 0.23 17.66
N HIS A 572 -22.80 1.32 18.42
CA HIS A 572 -22.35 2.65 17.98
C HIS A 572 -21.89 3.50 19.17
N TYR A 573 -21.14 4.56 18.86
CA TYR A 573 -20.67 5.57 19.81
C TYR A 573 -21.65 6.73 19.93
#